data_AF-A0A4Z0PHT5-F1
#
_entry.id   AF-A0A4Z0PHT5-F1
#
_cell.length_a   1.000
_cell.length_b   1.000
_cell.length_c   1.000
_cell.angle_alpha   90.00
_cell.angle_beta   90.00
_cell.angle_gamma   90.00
#
_symmetry.space_group_name_H-M   'P 1'
#
loop_
_entity.id
_entity.type
_entity.pdbx_description
1 polymer ?
#
loop_
_entity_poly.entity_id
_entity_poly.type
_entity_poly.pdbx_seq_one_letter_code
_entity_poly.pdbx_strand_id
1 'polypeptide(L)' 'MHNFTDMRDENSHDEIWLVEHYPVFTQGQAGKAEHILMPGDIPVVQSDRGGQVTEHGPGSYTHLRALAPLAKG' A
#
# COMPACT_ATOMS: atom_id res chain seq x y z
N MET A 1 -8.86 -0.17 -4.69
CA MET A 1 -8.34 -1.51 -4.40
C MET A 1 -9.08 -2.24 -3.30
N HIS A 2 -9.45 -1.58 -2.19
CA HIS A 2 -10.25 -2.22 -1.15
C HIS A 2 -11.48 -2.95 -1.70
N ASN A 3 -12.32 -2.30 -2.51
CA ASN A 3 -13.49 -2.97 -3.11
C ASN A 3 -13.16 -4.24 -3.90
N PHE A 4 -12.02 -4.31 -4.60
CA PHE A 4 -11.63 -5.53 -5.30
C PHE A 4 -11.26 -6.62 -4.30
N THR A 5 -10.38 -6.32 -3.35
CA THR A 5 -9.95 -7.25 -2.29
C THR A 5 -11.11 -7.73 -1.43
N ASP A 6 -12.03 -6.85 -1.05
CA ASP A 6 -13.17 -7.13 -0.16
C ASP A 6 -14.21 -8.05 -0.80
N MET A 7 -14.33 -8.00 -2.13
CA MET A 7 -15.30 -8.80 -2.89
C MET A 7 -14.73 -10.13 -3.39
N ARG A 8 -13.47 -10.47 -3.04
CA ARG A 8 -12.85 -11.72 -3.49
C ARG A 8 -13.46 -12.95 -2.83
N ASP A 9 -13.58 -14.00 -3.62
CA ASP A 9 -14.00 -15.33 -3.20
C ASP A 9 -13.02 -16.41 -3.70
N GLU A 10 -13.37 -17.67 -3.49
CA GLU A 10 -12.58 -18.83 -3.93
C GLU A 10 -12.44 -18.94 -5.47
N ASN A 11 -13.31 -18.25 -6.23
CA ASN A 11 -13.27 -18.24 -7.70
C ASN A 11 -12.45 -17.06 -8.24
N SER A 12 -12.02 -16.14 -7.38
CA SER A 12 -11.27 -14.95 -7.76
C SER A 12 -9.79 -15.26 -7.95
N HIS A 13 -9.27 -15.05 -9.17
CA HIS A 13 -7.85 -15.26 -9.48
C HIS A 13 -6.92 -14.36 -8.64
N ASP A 14 -5.75 -14.89 -8.27
CA ASP A 14 -4.68 -14.09 -7.69
C ASP A 14 -4.11 -13.09 -8.69
N GLU A 15 -3.81 -11.89 -8.20
CA GLU A 15 -3.28 -10.82 -9.02
C GLU A 15 -2.06 -10.19 -8.37
N ILE A 16 -1.05 -9.92 -9.19
CA ILE A 16 0.13 -9.16 -8.84
C ILE A 16 0.14 -7.92 -9.69
N TRP A 17 0.14 -6.76 -9.05
CA TRP A 17 0.07 -5.48 -9.73
C TRP A 17 1.40 -4.78 -9.61
N LEU A 18 1.94 -4.41 -10.77
CA LEU A 18 3.16 -3.63 -10.91
C LEU A 18 2.76 -2.20 -11.21
N VAL A 19 3.01 -1.31 -10.26
CA VAL A 19 2.66 0.11 -10.39
C VAL A 19 3.84 0.97 -10.00
N GLU A 20 3.81 2.21 -10.51
CA GLU A 20 4.75 3.26 -10.19
C GLU A 20 3.96 4.49 -9.73
N HIS A 21 4.52 5.23 -8.78
CA HIS A 21 3.91 6.42 -8.21
C HIS A 21 4.75 7.66 -8.54
N TYR A 22 4.08 8.80 -8.68
CA TYR A 22 4.76 10.09 -8.44
C TYR A 22 5.30 10.12 -7.00
N PRO A 23 6.29 10.97 -6.69
CA PRO A 23 6.86 11.06 -5.35
C PRO A 23 5.77 11.20 -4.28
N VAL A 24 5.75 10.28 -3.31
CA VAL A 24 4.78 10.25 -2.22
C VAL A 24 5.36 9.52 -1.01
N PHE A 25 5.14 10.08 0.18
CA PHE A 25 5.34 9.36 1.43
C PHE A 25 4.03 8.68 1.82
N THR A 26 4.10 7.41 2.21
CA THR A 26 2.98 6.72 2.85
C THR A 26 3.31 6.42 4.30
N GLN A 27 2.39 6.72 5.22
CA GLN A 27 2.52 6.40 6.64
C GLN A 27 1.61 5.22 6.98
N GLY A 28 2.19 4.12 7.46
CA GLY A 28 1.41 2.96 7.93
C GLY A 28 0.83 3.17 9.33
N GLN A 29 0.02 2.22 9.79
CA GLN A 29 -0.71 2.29 11.06
C GLN A 29 0.18 2.44 12.31
N ALA A 30 1.42 1.93 12.27
CA ALA A 30 2.37 2.10 13.36
C ALA A 30 3.16 3.42 13.27
N GLY A 31 3.02 4.14 12.15
CA GLY A 31 3.71 5.39 11.87
C GLY A 31 3.26 6.51 12.81
N LYS A 32 4.22 7.31 13.26
CA LYS A 32 3.95 8.54 14.01
C LYS A 32 4.25 9.76 13.15
N ALA A 33 3.40 10.79 13.25
CA ALA A 33 3.58 12.02 12.48
C ALA A 33 4.93 12.70 12.76
N GLU A 34 5.43 12.59 13.99
CA GLU A 34 6.73 13.12 14.43
C GLU A 34 7.95 12.49 13.71
N HIS A 35 7.79 11.32 13.08
CA HIS A 35 8.86 10.70 12.29
C HIS A 35 8.98 11.30 10.87
N ILE A 36 8.09 12.21 10.49
CA ILE A 36 8.10 12.90 9.21
C ILE A 36 8.73 14.28 9.42
N LEU A 37 10.05 14.34 9.24
CA LEU A 37 10.82 15.52 9.64
C LEU A 37 10.63 16.71 8.67
N MET A 38 10.76 16.49 7.36
CA MET A 38 10.71 17.56 6.36
C MET A 38 10.27 17.01 4.99
N PRO A 39 8.96 16.80 4.75
CA PRO A 39 8.48 16.20 3.50
C PRO A 39 8.61 17.16 2.29
N GLY A 40 8.87 18.45 2.53
CA GLY A 40 8.87 19.46 1.47
C GLY A 40 7.50 19.53 0.79
N ASP A 41 7.50 19.50 -0.55
CA ASP A 41 6.28 19.49 -1.36
C ASP A 41 5.75 18.07 -1.66
N ILE A 42 6.42 17.02 -1.16
CA ILE A 42 6.01 15.63 -1.39
C ILE A 42 4.81 15.31 -0.49
N PRO A 43 3.68 14.85 -1.05
CA PRO A 43 2.51 14.52 -0.25
C PRO A 43 2.78 13.37 0.72
N VAL A 44 2.18 13.45 1.90
CA VAL A 44 2.13 12.37 2.89
C VAL A 44 0.71 11.82 2.93
N VAL A 45 0.55 10.53 2.64
CA VAL A 45 -0.75 9.85 2.62
C VAL A 45 -0.79 8.77 3.70
N GLN A 46 -1.88 8.72 4.46
CA GLN A 46 -2.10 7.63 5.43
C GLN A 46 -2.46 6.34 4.69
N SER A 47 -1.91 5.22 5.14
CA SER A 47 -2.22 3.89 4.63
C SER A 47 -2.58 2.96 5.78
N ASP A 48 -3.45 2.01 5.48
CA ASP A 48 -3.86 0.91 6.35
C ASP A 48 -2.79 -0.19 6.49
N ARG A 49 -1.68 -0.10 5.74
CA ARG A 49 -0.56 -1.05 5.88
C ARG A 49 0.10 -0.96 7.26
N GLY A 50 0.70 -2.07 7.69
CA GLY A 50 1.59 -2.07 8.85
C GLY A 50 2.87 -1.25 8.61
N GLY A 51 3.58 -0.95 9.69
CA GLY A 51 4.89 -0.27 9.67
C GLY A 51 4.84 1.26 9.80
N GLN A 52 6.02 1.87 9.70
CA GLN A 52 6.24 3.33 9.83
C GLN A 52 6.01 4.05 8.48
N VAL A 53 6.78 5.10 8.20
CA VAL A 53 6.76 5.82 6.92
C VAL A 53 7.63 5.10 5.86
N THR A 54 7.24 5.18 4.59
CA THR A 54 8.09 4.83 3.45
C THR A 54 7.84 5.81 2.31
N GLU A 55 8.82 5.95 1.43
CA GLU A 55 8.76 6.77 0.23
C GLU A 55 8.52 5.89 -1.01
N HIS A 56 7.78 6.42 -1.98
CA HIS A 56 7.63 5.86 -3.33
C HIS A 56 7.83 6.96 -4.35
N GLY A 57 8.35 6.61 -5.53
CA GLY A 57 8.60 7.57 -6.61
C GLY A 57 9.06 6.89 -7.89
N PRO A 58 9.33 7.67 -8.95
CA PRO A 58 9.80 7.13 -10.22
C PRO A 58 11.09 6.31 -10.06
N GLY A 59 11.13 5.13 -10.67
CA GLY A 59 12.21 4.15 -10.53
C GLY A 59 12.06 3.20 -9.34
N SER A 60 11.06 3.39 -8.47
CA SER A 60 10.71 2.45 -7.39
C SER A 60 9.46 1.66 -7.75
N TYR A 61 9.62 0.36 -8.03
CA TYR A 61 8.49 -0.51 -8.34
C TYR A 61 7.71 -0.87 -7.09
N THR A 62 6.47 -0.40 -7.00
CA THR A 62 5.56 -0.80 -5.93
C THR A 62 4.77 -2.02 -6.39
N HIS A 63 4.88 -3.10 -5.61
CA HIS A 63 4.18 -4.35 -5.90
C HIS A 63 3.01 -4.49 -4.92
N LEU A 64 1.80 -4.61 -5.45
CA LEU A 64 0.61 -4.92 -4.68
C LEU A 64 0.19 -6.36 -4.96
N ARG A 65 -0.08 -7.11 -3.91
CA ARG A 65 -0.56 -8.49 -3.99
C ARG A 65 -1.95 -8.56 -3.38
N ALA A 66 -2.93 -8.93 -4.19
CA ALA A 66 -4.23 -9.35 -3.68
C ALA A 66 -4.26 -10.88 -3.68
N LEU A 67 -4.62 -11.46 -2.54
CA LEU A 67 -4.80 -12.91 -2.39
C LEU A 67 -6.23 -13.25 -2.10
N ALA A 68 -6.72 -14.32 -2.71
CA ALA A 68 -8.02 -14.87 -2.36
C ALA A 68 -7.96 -15.29 -0.89
N PRO A 69 -9.04 -15.07 -0.12
CA PRO A 69 -9.12 -15.62 1.22
C PRO A 69 -8.88 -17.14 1.13
N LEU A 70 -7.93 -17.65 1.91
CA LEU A 70 -7.84 -19.10 2.11
C LEU A 70 -9.19 -19.54 2.69
N ALA A 71 -9.89 -20.43 2.00
CA ALA A 71 -11.11 -21.04 2.51
C ALA A 71 -10.84 -21.50 3.95
N LYS A 72 -11.55 -20.91 4.91
CA LYS A 72 -11.42 -21.31 6.31
C LYS A 72 -11.95 -22.75 6.40
N GLY A 73 -11.04 -23.71 6.47
CA GLY A 73 -11.34 -25.09 6.82
C GLY A 73 -11.90 -25.21 8.23
#